data_AF-A0A951LCQ5-F1
#
_entry.id   AF-A0A951LCQ5-F1
#
_cell.length_a   1.000
_cell.length_b   1.000
_cell.length_c   1.000
_cell.angle_alpha   90.00
_cell.angle_beta   90.00
_cell.angle_gamma   90.00
#
_symmetry.space_group_name_H-M   'P 1'
#
loop_
_entity.id
_entity.type
_entity.pdbx_description
1 polymer ?
#
loop_
_entity_poly.entity_id
_entity_poly.type
_entity_poly.pdbx_seq_one_letter_code
_entity_poly.pdbx_strand_id
1 'polypeptide(L)' 'ASAHANMPWFAIGGIDPGNVHAVLAAGARRIAVVRALTAAADPELGARRLLAGIVGEPDRHGVRLGAP' A
#
# COMPACT_ATOMS: atom_id res chain seq x y z
N ALA A 1 -2.66 -3.06 -27.04
CA ALA A 1 -2.07 -1.92 -26.33
C ALA A 1 -2.05 -2.20 -24.83
N SER A 2 -0.91 -2.64 -24.27
CA SER A 2 -0.66 -2.69 -22.80
C SER A 2 0.79 -3.07 -22.42
N ALA A 3 1.76 -3.00 -23.34
CA ALA A 3 3.08 -3.57 -23.09
C ALA A 3 4.11 -2.61 -22.44
N HIS A 4 3.85 -1.30 -22.33
CA HIS A 4 4.89 -0.34 -21.92
C HIS A 4 4.39 0.85 -21.10
N ALA A 5 3.46 0.66 -20.18
CA ALA A 5 3.24 1.66 -19.13
C ALA A 5 4.08 1.27 -17.90
N ASN A 6 5.36 1.64 -17.86
CA ASN A 6 6.17 1.55 -16.62
C ASN A 6 5.84 2.71 -15.66
N MET A 7 4.59 3.17 -15.67
CA MET A 7 4.12 4.21 -14.78
C MET A 7 3.88 3.59 -13.40
N PRO A 8 4.42 4.17 -12.32
CA PRO A 8 4.08 3.72 -11.00
C PRO A 8 2.57 3.86 -10.77
N TRP A 9 1.90 2.77 -10.43
CA TRP A 9 0.49 2.73 -10.07
C TRP A 9 0.29 2.29 -8.62
N PHE A 10 -0.88 2.61 -8.06
CA PHE A 10 -1.31 2.32 -6.70
C PHE A 10 -2.67 1.60 -6.73
N ALA A 11 -2.85 0.59 -5.89
CA ALA A 11 -4.18 0.07 -5.60
C ALA A 11 -4.91 1.03 -4.65
N ILE A 12 -6.18 1.32 -4.95
CA ILE A 12 -7.00 2.27 -4.20
C ILE A 12 -8.38 1.67 -3.93
N GLY A 13 -9.03 2.15 -2.87
CA GLY A 13 -10.42 1.83 -2.54
C GLY A 13 -10.59 0.62 -1.63
N GLY A 14 -11.25 0.82 -0.48
CA GLY A 14 -11.66 -0.27 0.42
C GLY A 14 -10.51 -1.04 1.09
N ILE A 15 -9.27 -0.56 1.02
CA ILE A 15 -8.11 -1.25 1.60
C ILE A 15 -8.04 -1.03 3.11
N ASP A 16 -7.76 -2.08 3.86
CA ASP A 16 -7.58 -2.08 5.31
C ASP A 16 -6.62 -3.23 5.76
N PRO A 17 -6.19 -3.29 7.03
CA PRO A 17 -5.27 -4.32 7.51
C PRO A 17 -5.72 -5.77 7.27
N GLY A 18 -7.03 -6.03 7.18
CA GLY A 18 -7.60 -7.36 6.96
C GLY A 18 -7.55 -7.84 5.51
N ASN A 19 -7.40 -6.94 4.54
CA ASN A 19 -7.41 -7.29 3.11
C ASN A 19 -6.14 -6.91 2.34
N VAL A 20 -5.19 -6.21 2.98
CA VAL A 20 -3.96 -5.75 2.34
C VAL A 20 -3.18 -6.88 1.67
N HIS A 21 -3.11 -8.07 2.28
CA HIS A 21 -2.42 -9.21 1.69
C HIS A 21 -3.09 -9.73 0.41
N ALA A 22 -4.42 -9.69 0.32
CA ALA A 22 -5.13 -10.08 -0.90
C ALA A 22 -4.88 -9.10 -2.03
N VAL A 23 -4.81 -7.79 -1.72
CA VAL A 23 -4.49 -6.73 -2.68
C VAL A 23 -3.07 -6.91 -3.22
N LEU A 24 -2.10 -7.22 -2.35
CA LEU A 24 -0.73 -7.52 -2.74
C LEU A 24 -0.62 -8.80 -3.58
N ALA A 25 -1.31 -9.87 -3.18
CA ALA A 25 -1.37 -11.13 -3.94
C ALA A 25 -1.97 -10.95 -5.34
N ALA A 26 -2.87 -9.98 -5.52
CA ALA A 26 -3.40 -9.60 -6.83
C ALA A 26 -2.40 -8.81 -7.72
N GLY A 27 -1.17 -8.59 -7.25
CA GLY A 27 -0.09 -7.93 -7.99
C GLY A 27 0.08 -6.45 -7.67
N ALA A 28 -0.65 -5.92 -6.68
CA ALA A 28 -0.40 -4.57 -6.20
C ALA A 28 0.97 -4.50 -5.51
N ARG A 29 1.71 -3.43 -5.82
CA ARG A 29 3.02 -3.14 -5.19
C ARG A 29 2.97 -1.91 -4.28
N ARG A 30 1.91 -1.12 -4.38
CA ARG A 30 1.68 0.12 -3.63
C ARG A 30 0.19 0.27 -3.38
N ILE A 31 -0.18 0.84 -2.25
CA ILE A 31 -1.57 1.05 -1.83
C ILE A 31 -1.79 2.49 -1.38
N ALA A 32 -3.00 3.00 -1.58
CA ALA A 32 -3.46 4.23 -0.93
C ALA A 32 -4.63 3.90 0.00
N VAL A 33 -4.46 4.20 1.29
CA VAL A 33 -5.45 3.92 2.34
C VAL A 33 -5.90 5.22 2.98
N VAL A 34 -7.19 5.53 2.87
CA VAL A 34 -7.78 6.76 3.45
C VAL A 34 -8.73 6.40 4.57
N ARG A 35 -9.94 5.90 4.25
CA ARG A 35 -11.01 5.68 5.24
C ARG A 35 -10.60 4.77 6.41
N ALA A 36 -9.85 3.71 6.16
CA ALA A 36 -9.41 2.79 7.22
C ALA A 36 -8.42 3.44 8.19
N LEU A 37 -7.74 4.53 7.81
CA LEU A 37 -6.86 5.31 8.68
C LEU A 37 -7.59 6.52 9.28
N THR A 38 -8.31 7.30 8.47
CA THR A 38 -8.97 8.54 8.92
C THR A 38 -10.17 8.29 9.83
N ALA A 39 -10.76 7.09 9.80
CA ALA A 39 -11.86 6.70 10.68
C ALA A 39 -11.43 5.72 11.79
N ALA A 40 -10.14 5.39 11.88
CA ALA A 40 -9.64 4.52 12.95
C ALA A 40 -9.65 5.26 14.29
N ALA A 41 -9.98 4.53 15.36
CA ALA A 41 -9.79 5.03 16.72
C ALA A 41 -8.29 5.29 17.04
N ASP A 42 -7.41 4.50 16.41
CA ASP A 42 -5.96 4.66 16.48
C ASP A 42 -5.36 4.57 15.07
N PRO A 43 -5.20 5.70 14.38
CA PRO A 43 -4.62 5.76 13.04
C PRO A 43 -3.18 5.27 12.99
N GLU A 44 -2.40 5.49 14.05
CA GLU A 44 -1.00 5.06 14.11
C GLU A 44 -0.89 3.54 14.14
N LEU A 45 -1.68 2.88 15.01
CA LEU A 45 -1.77 1.43 15.04
C LEU A 45 -2.24 0.86 13.70
N GLY A 46 -3.23 1.49 13.07
CA GLY A 46 -3.72 1.13 11.73
C GLY A 46 -2.61 1.20 10.68
N ALA A 47 -1.84 2.28 10.67
CA ALA A 47 -0.73 2.47 9.74
C ALA A 47 0.40 1.46 9.98
N ARG A 48 0.76 1.19 11.25
CA ARG A 48 1.76 0.17 11.61
C ARG A 48 1.36 -1.23 11.12
N ARG A 49 0.09 -1.61 11.27
CA ARG A 49 -0.44 -2.89 10.78
C ARG A 49 -0.38 -2.99 9.26
N LEU A 50 -0.73 -1.93 8.54
CA LEU A 50 -0.60 -1.88 7.08
C LEU A 50 0.86 -1.99 6.65
N LEU A 51 1.76 -1.24 7.30
CA LEU A 51 3.19 -1.25 7.02
C LEU A 51 3.79 -2.64 7.15
N ALA A 52 3.46 -3.38 8.22
CA ALA A 52 3.91 -4.76 8.43
C ALA A 52 3.56 -5.70 7.25
N GLY A 53 2.48 -5.41 6.51
CA GLY A 53 2.06 -6.18 5.34
C GLY A 53 2.69 -5.78 4.01
N ILE A 54 3.25 -4.57 3.88
CA ILE A 54 3.73 -4.00 2.61
C ILE A 54 5.26 -3.85 2.51
N VAL A 55 6.04 -4.19 3.55
CA VAL A 55 7.52 -4.13 3.46
C VAL A 55 8.02 -5.18 2.46
N GLY A 56 8.43 -4.70 1.30
CA GLY A 56 9.10 -5.47 0.25
C GLY A 56 10.08 -4.58 -0.51
N GLU A 57 10.90 -5.18 -1.39
CA GLU A 57 11.98 -4.48 -2.10
C GLU A 57 11.51 -3.16 -2.73
N PRO A 58 12.30 -2.08 -2.60
CA PRO A 58 11.94 -0.77 -3.11
C PRO A 58 11.64 -0.87 -4.61
N ASP A 59 10.62 -0.15 -5.04
CA ASP A 59 10.35 -0.07 -6.46
C ASP A 59 11.53 0.61 -7.17
N ARG A 60 11.83 0.17 -8.40
CA ARG A 60 12.96 0.65 -9.23
C ARG A 60 13.02 2.18 -9.42
N HIS A 61 11.96 2.91 -9.07
CA HIS A 61 11.87 4.37 -9.13
C HIS A 61 12.14 5.05 -7.78
N GLY A 62 12.63 4.33 -6.77
CA GLY A 62 13.32 4.91 -5.61
C GLY A 62 12.44 5.54 -4.53
N VAL A 63 11.15 5.20 -4.43
CA VAL A 63 10.31 5.73 -3.34
C VAL A 63 10.52 4.89 -2.08
N ARG A 64 11.32 5.39 -1.13
CA ARG A 64 11.41 4.82 0.23
C ARG A 64 10.25 5.33 1.07
N LEU A 65 9.28 4.46 1.37
CA LEU A 65 8.33 4.72 2.44
C LEU A 65 9.02 4.39 3.78
N GLY A 66 9.23 5.40 4.63
CA GLY A 66 9.77 5.24 5.98
C GLY A 66 11.24 5.61 6.20
N ALA A 67 11.73 6.74 5.67
CA ALA A 67 12.87 7.42 6.30
C ALA A 67 12.35 8.25 7.50
N PRO A 68 13.12 8.36 8.61
CA PRO A 68 12.72 9.10 9.80
C PRO A 68 12.47 10.59 9.53
#